data_AF-A0A318M028-F1
#
_entry.id   AF-A0A318M028-F1
#
_cell.length_a   1.000
_cell.length_b   1.000
_cell.length_c   1.000
_cell.angle_alpha   90.00
_cell.angle_beta   90.00
_cell.angle_gamma   90.00
#
_symmetry.space_group_name_H-M   'P 1'
#
loop_
_entity.id
_entity.type
_entity.pdbx_description
1 polymer ?
#
loop_
_entity_poly.entity_id
_entity_poly.type
_entity_poly.pdbx_seq_one_letter_code
_entity_poly.pdbx_strand_id
1 'polypeptide(L)'
;MERWFQAIGEGVVRSLDELAARAMAEGGPLASDVGRLVAAWRLLLRLHGRTERGGCRVCGRSHGRRLCTVWQVAVGYFLRRLPEDQRSRRD
;
A
#
# COMPACT_ATOMS: atom_id res chain seq x y z
N MET A 1 10.11 -14.82 -10.78
CA MET A 1 9.20 -13.67 -10.95
C MET A 1 8.47 -13.30 -9.64
N GLU A 2 8.70 -14.01 -8.53
CA GLU A 2 8.14 -13.70 -7.19
C GLU A 2 8.80 -12.49 -6.50
N ARG A 3 10.13 -12.40 -6.62
CA ARG A 3 10.98 -11.53 -5.78
C ARG A 3 10.65 -10.04 -5.90
N TRP A 4 10.24 -9.57 -7.08
CA TRP A 4 9.85 -8.17 -7.26
C TRP A 4 8.55 -7.85 -6.53
N PHE A 5 7.58 -8.77 -6.50
CA PHE A 5 6.31 -8.57 -5.80
C PHE A 5 6.52 -8.62 -4.29
N GLN A 6 7.38 -9.53 -3.83
CA GLN A 6 7.80 -9.59 -2.42
C GLN A 6 8.46 -8.27 -1.99
N ALA A 7 9.42 -7.76 -2.75
CA ALA A 7 10.08 -6.48 -2.46
C ALA A 7 9.10 -5.29 -2.42
N ILE A 8 8.12 -5.24 -3.35
CA ILE A 8 7.06 -4.23 -3.31
C ILE A 8 6.17 -4.40 -2.07
N GLY A 9 5.78 -5.63 -1.76
CA GLY A 9 4.97 -5.95 -0.58
C GLY A 9 5.65 -5.50 0.72
N GLU A 10 6.92 -5.85 0.88
CA GLU A 10 7.74 -5.43 2.01
C GLU A 10 7.87 -3.92 2.11
N GLY A 11 8.09 -3.23 0.99
CA GLY A 11 8.16 -1.77 0.97
C GLY A 11 6.84 -1.11 1.40
N VAL A 12 5.70 -1.60 0.88
CA VAL A 12 4.38 -1.07 1.25
C VAL A 12 4.10 -1.30 2.73
N VAL A 13 4.37 -2.51 3.24
CA VAL A 13 4.16 -2.85 4.66
C VAL A 13 5.03 -1.95 5.54
N ARG A 14 6.30 -1.78 5.22
CA ARG A 14 7.20 -0.89 5.97
C ARG A 14 6.68 0.56 6.01
N SER A 15 6.23 1.09 4.87
CA SER A 15 5.66 2.44 4.80
C SER A 15 4.41 2.59 5.67
N LEU A 16 3.53 1.58 5.70
CA LEU A 16 2.37 1.53 6.60
C LEU A 16 2.79 1.46 8.08
N ASP A 17 3.81 0.68 8.41
CA ASP A 17 4.36 0.56 9.75
C ASP A 17 4.94 1.90 10.23
N GLU A 18 5.69 2.58 9.37
CA GLU A 18 6.21 3.92 9.65
C GLU A 18 5.10 4.97 9.83
N LEU A 19 4.04 4.93 9.02
CA LEU A 19 2.87 5.81 9.17
C LEU A 19 2.18 5.60 10.52
N ALA A 20 1.95 4.34 10.91
CA ALA A 20 1.38 4.03 12.22
C ALA A 20 2.29 4.49 13.35
N ALA A 21 3.60 4.25 13.26
CA ALA A 21 4.56 4.68 14.28
C ALA A 21 4.58 6.20 14.45
N ARG A 22 4.60 6.96 13.34
CA ARG A 22 4.53 8.43 13.36
C ARG A 22 3.25 8.93 14.03
N ALA A 23 2.09 8.43 13.61
CA ALA A 23 0.81 8.85 14.19
C ALA A 23 0.70 8.53 15.70
N MET A 24 1.22 7.37 16.14
CA MET A 24 1.26 7.03 17.56
C MET A 24 2.21 7.92 18.36
N ALA A 25 3.34 8.34 17.77
CA ALA A 25 4.29 9.23 18.42
C ALA A 25 3.78 10.68 18.50
N GLU A 26 3.09 11.16 17.47
CA GLU A 26 2.43 12.48 17.45
C GLU A 26 1.24 12.53 18.42
N GLY A 27 0.54 11.42 18.59
CA GLY A 27 -0.62 11.31 19.47
C GLY A 27 -1.85 12.06 18.96
N GLY A 28 -2.82 12.28 19.85
CA GLY A 28 -4.05 12.99 19.53
C GLY A 28 -5.17 12.12 18.93
N PRO A 29 -6.33 12.72 18.64
CA PRO A 29 -7.55 11.99 18.30
C PRO A 29 -7.45 11.20 16.99
N LEU A 30 -6.62 11.65 16.04
CA LEU A 30 -6.45 10.99 14.74
C LEU A 30 -5.51 9.77 14.79
N ALA A 31 -4.71 9.59 15.86
CA ALA A 31 -3.76 8.48 15.94
C ALA A 31 -4.46 7.10 15.88
N SER A 32 -5.62 6.99 16.55
CA SER A 32 -6.45 5.77 16.51
C SER A 32 -7.00 5.51 15.10
N ASP A 33 -7.45 6.55 14.41
CA ASP A 33 -7.98 6.45 13.05
C ASP A 33 -6.89 6.02 12.06
N VAL A 34 -5.68 6.58 12.16
CA VAL A 34 -4.54 6.15 11.35
C VAL A 34 -4.20 4.69 11.63
N GLY A 35 -4.16 4.27 12.90
CA GLY A 35 -3.94 2.88 13.28
C GLY A 35 -4.97 1.93 12.67
N ARG A 36 -6.26 2.32 12.69
CA ARG A 36 -7.36 1.57 12.08
C ARG A 36 -7.22 1.49 10.56
N LEU A 37 -6.88 2.58 9.88
CA LEU A 37 -6.66 2.62 8.44
C LEU A 37 -5.46 1.75 8.02
N VAL A 38 -4.35 1.81 8.77
CA VAL A 38 -3.18 0.95 8.53
C VAL A 38 -3.55 -0.53 8.67
N ALA A 39 -4.30 -0.89 9.72
CA ALA A 39 -4.77 -2.26 9.90
C ALA A 39 -5.68 -2.73 8.75
N ALA A 40 -6.60 -1.87 8.30
CA ALA A 40 -7.48 -2.14 7.17
C ALA A 40 -6.68 -2.36 5.87
N TRP A 41 -5.69 -1.51 5.58
CA TRP A 41 -4.82 -1.68 4.41
C TRP A 41 -4.01 -2.96 4.45
N ARG A 42 -3.42 -3.31 5.60
CA ARG A 42 -2.70 -4.58 5.76
C ARG A 42 -3.61 -5.77 5.47
N LEU A 43 -4.85 -5.78 5.97
CA LEU A 43 -5.81 -6.84 5.70
C LEU A 43 -6.18 -6.90 4.22
N LEU A 44 -6.51 -5.77 3.61
CA LEU A 44 -6.88 -5.69 2.20
C LEU A 44 -5.75 -6.20 1.28
N LEU A 45 -4.51 -5.83 1.55
CA LEU A 45 -3.35 -6.29 0.78
C LEU A 45 -3.10 -7.79 0.92
N ARG A 46 -3.31 -8.36 2.12
CA ARG A 46 -3.24 -9.82 2.34
C ARG A 46 -4.31 -10.57 1.57
N LEU A 47 -5.54 -10.04 1.53
CA LEU A 47 -6.63 -10.60 0.73
C LEU A 47 -6.29 -10.56 -0.76
N HIS A 48 -5.72 -9.45 -1.23
CA HIS A 48 -5.29 -9.26 -2.62
C HIS A 48 -3.90 -9.82 -2.96
N GLY A 49 -3.33 -10.69 -2.10
CA GLY A 49 -2.04 -11.34 -2.36
C GLY A 49 -2.00 -12.11 -3.68
N ARG A 50 -0.79 -12.35 -4.20
CA ARG A 50 -0.59 -13.16 -5.41
C ARG A 50 -0.75 -14.65 -5.08
N THR A 51 -1.37 -15.37 -6.01
CA THR A 51 -1.36 -16.84 -6.07
C THR A 51 -0.02 -17.33 -6.63
N GLU A 52 0.30 -18.61 -6.47
CA GLU A 52 1.46 -19.27 -7.10
C GLU A 52 1.48 -19.10 -8.63
N ARG A 53 0.30 -19.03 -9.26
CA ARG A 53 0.15 -18.79 -10.71
C ARG A 53 0.33 -17.31 -11.11
N GLY A 54 0.62 -16.44 -10.16
CA GLY A 54 0.83 -15.01 -10.37
C GLY A 54 -0.43 -14.15 -10.51
N GLY A 55 -1.64 -14.71 -10.36
CA GLY A 55 -2.88 -13.91 -10.31
C GLY A 55 -3.12 -13.29 -8.93
N CYS A 56 -4.04 -12.33 -8.84
CA CYS A 56 -4.54 -11.85 -7.54
C CYS A 56 -5.58 -12.83 -7.01
N ARG A 57 -5.52 -13.20 -5.72
CA ARG A 57 -6.43 -14.17 -5.11
C ARG A 57 -7.91 -13.77 -5.21
N VAL A 58 -8.22 -12.49 -5.06
CA VAL A 58 -9.60 -11.98 -5.04
C VAL A 58 -10.07 -11.54 -6.43
N CYS A 59 -9.25 -10.82 -7.19
CA CYS A 59 -9.64 -10.33 -8.52
C CYS A 59 -9.57 -11.41 -9.61
N GLY A 60 -8.98 -12.57 -9.31
CA GLY A 60 -8.72 -13.62 -10.30
C GLY A 60 -7.59 -13.24 -11.28
N ARG A 61 -7.87 -13.34 -12.59
CA ARG A 61 -6.87 -13.10 -13.64
C ARG A 61 -6.49 -11.62 -13.71
N SER A 62 -5.34 -11.27 -13.14
CA SER A 62 -4.60 -10.12 -13.64
C SER A 62 -4.01 -10.51 -15.00
N HIS A 63 -4.34 -9.80 -16.06
CA HIS A 63 -3.71 -10.00 -17.37
C HIS A 63 -2.20 -9.76 -17.26
N GLY A 64 -1.42 -10.83 -17.12
CA GLY A 64 0.05 -10.82 -17.11
C GLY A 64 0.71 -10.41 -15.78
N ARG A 65 1.93 -9.88 -15.88
CA ARG A 65 2.80 -9.48 -14.74
C ARG A 65 2.31 -8.23 -13.97
N ARG A 66 1.09 -7.78 -14.20
CA ARG A 66 0.57 -6.52 -13.66
C ARG A 66 -0.02 -6.70 -12.27
N LEU A 67 0.11 -5.68 -11.42
CA LEU A 67 -0.54 -5.59 -10.12
C LEU A 67 -2.05 -5.35 -10.33
N CYS A 68 -2.90 -5.88 -9.44
CA CYS A 68 -4.33 -5.48 -9.43
C CYS A 68 -4.47 -4.05 -8.90
N THR A 69 -5.62 -3.40 -9.14
CA THR A 69 -5.85 -1.99 -8.81
C THR A 69 -5.53 -1.65 -7.36
N VAL A 70 -5.89 -2.52 -6.41
CA VAL A 70 -5.57 -2.34 -4.98
C VAL A 70 -4.06 -2.20 -4.75
N TRP A 71 -3.26 -3.07 -5.36
CA TRP A 71 -1.80 -3.01 -5.27
C TRP A 71 -1.22 -1.82 -6.03
N GLN A 72 -1.84 -1.41 -7.15
CA GLN A 72 -1.43 -0.21 -7.87
C GLN A 72 -1.63 1.05 -7.01
N VAL A 73 -2.77 1.17 -6.34
CA VAL A 73 -3.07 2.26 -5.41
C VAL A 73 -2.08 2.25 -4.24
N ALA A 74 -1.84 1.09 -3.63
CA ALA A 74 -0.90 0.98 -2.52
C ALA A 74 0.52 1.41 -2.92
N VAL A 75 1.01 0.97 -4.09
CA VAL A 75 2.30 1.44 -4.62
C VAL A 75 2.29 2.95 -4.88
N GLY A 76 1.19 3.45 -5.44
CA GLY A 76 1.02 4.86 -5.79
C GLY A 76 0.96 5.81 -4.59
N TYR A 77 0.52 5.36 -3.41
CA TYR A 77 0.42 6.19 -2.21
C TYR A 77 1.55 5.92 -1.20
N PHE A 78 1.96 4.67 -1.02
CA PHE A 78 2.86 4.27 0.06
C PHE A 78 4.33 4.14 -0.38
N LEU A 79 4.60 3.94 -1.67
CA LEU A 79 5.98 3.82 -2.19
C LEU A 79 6.39 5.02 -3.04
N ARG A 80 5.54 5.35 -4.01
CA ARG A 80 5.66 6.58 -4.76
C ARG A 80 4.90 7.59 -3.91
N ARG A 81 5.56 8.59 -3.35
CA ARG A 81 4.81 9.71 -2.79
C ARG A 81 4.00 10.27 -3.95
N LEU A 82 2.67 10.22 -3.89
CA LEU A 82 1.88 11.04 -4.82
C LEU A 82 2.37 12.47 -4.63
N PRO A 83 2.73 13.19 -5.70
CA PRO A 83 3.19 14.56 -5.58
C PRO A 83 2.02 15.43 -5.14
N GLU A 84 1.81 15.56 -3.84
CA GLU A 84 0.91 16.54 -3.24
C GLU A 84 1.51 17.97 -3.29
N ASP A 85 2.71 18.12 -3.85
CA ASP A 85 3.55 19.31 -3.81
C ASP A 85 3.85 19.97 -5.19
N GLN A 86 3.27 19.49 -6.29
CA GLN A 86 3.49 20.09 -7.64
C GLN A 86 2.34 20.94 -8.20
N ARG A 87 1.22 21.13 -7.48
CA ARG A 87 0.12 22.04 -7.93
C ARG A 87 0.16 23.45 -7.33
N SER A 88 0.99 23.73 -6.32
CA SER A 88 1.03 25.06 -5.67
C SER A 88 2.30 25.88 -5.98
N ARG A 89 3.17 25.43 -6.89
CA ARG A 89 4.36 26.19 -7.36
C ARG A 89 4.38 26.44 -8.86
N ARG A 90 3.23 26.29 -9.53
CA ARG A 90 3.07 26.59 -10.94
C ARG A 90 1.62 27.03 -11.16
N ASP A 91 1.33 28.24 -10.70
CA ASP A 91 0.67 29.34 -11.44
C ASP A 91 0.34 30.48 -10.47
#